data_AF-A0A928E6U8-F1
#
_entry.id   AF-A0A928E6U8-F1
#
_cell.length_a   1.000
_cell.length_b   1.000
_cell.length_c   1.000
_cell.angle_alpha   90.00
_cell.angle_beta   90.00
_cell.angle_gamma   90.00
#
_symmetry.space_group_name_H-M   'P 1'
#
loop_
_entity.id
_entity.type
_entity.pdbx_description
1 polymer ?
#
loop_
_entity_poly.entity_id
_entity_poly.type
_entity_poly.pdbx_seq_one_letter_code
_entity_poly.pdbx_strand_id
1 'polypeptide(L)'
;MLSGIRIYASDNIWRQILADLGATVMPALDTGIINFDDLELGKCPTPMELKSVILAACDNSETLYAIFGQNTVLPHIQTQIVVMLYKTGGMSIGQLKSALGYAPDVSTHALDTAIYQLRQKYGRGFIKNINGVYSLGKL
;
A
#
# COMPACT_ATOMS: atom_id res chain seq x y z
N MET A 1 -2.28 -11.87 14.21
CA MET A 1 -3.31 -10.81 14.27
C MET A 1 -2.93 -9.78 13.23
N LEU A 2 -3.92 -9.23 12.51
CA LEU A 2 -3.79 -8.36 11.32
C LEU A 2 -3.35 -6.92 11.68
N SER A 3 -2.55 -6.79 12.73
CA SER A 3 -2.16 -5.52 13.32
C SER A 3 -1.39 -4.65 12.32
N GLY A 4 -1.84 -3.40 12.17
CA GLY A 4 -1.25 -2.44 11.23
C GLY A 4 -1.76 -2.54 9.80
N ILE A 5 -2.66 -3.47 9.49
CA ILE A 5 -3.29 -3.58 8.16
C ILE A 5 -4.54 -2.70 8.14
N ARG A 6 -4.58 -1.75 7.20
CA ARG A 6 -5.76 -0.91 6.93
C ARG A 6 -6.62 -1.59 5.88
N ILE A 7 -7.88 -1.88 6.23
CA ILE A 7 -8.81 -2.62 5.37
C ILE A 7 -10.13 -1.88 5.30
N TYR A 8 -10.71 -1.80 4.11
CA TYR A 8 -12.09 -1.38 3.88
C TYR A 8 -12.95 -2.61 3.64
N ALA A 9 -14.13 -2.67 4.25
CA ALA A 9 -15.16 -3.66 3.97
C ALA A 9 -16.52 -2.96 4.05
N SER A 10 -17.42 -3.23 3.10
CA SER A 10 -18.76 -2.63 3.10
C SER A 10 -19.71 -3.26 4.12
N ASP A 11 -19.52 -4.55 4.43
CA ASP A 11 -20.36 -5.30 5.37
C ASP A 11 -19.94 -5.08 6.84
N ASN A 12 -20.87 -4.63 7.68
CA ASN A 12 -20.64 -4.38 9.10
C ASN A 12 -20.22 -5.62 9.90
N ILE A 13 -20.66 -6.82 9.51
CA ILE A 13 -20.23 -8.08 10.15
C ILE A 13 -18.76 -8.33 9.87
N TRP A 14 -18.34 -8.18 8.61
CA TRP A 14 -16.93 -8.31 8.24
C TRP A 14 -16.06 -7.25 8.89
N ARG A 15 -16.56 -6.01 9.02
CA ARG A 15 -15.88 -4.95 9.76
C ARG A 15 -15.62 -5.35 11.21
N GLN A 16 -16.58 -5.96 11.90
CA GLN A 16 -16.37 -6.45 13.27
C GLN A 16 -15.35 -7.59 13.32
N ILE A 17 -15.49 -8.59 12.45
CA ILE A 17 -14.58 -9.75 12.40
C ILE A 17 -13.13 -9.31 12.13
N LEU A 18 -12.92 -8.39 11.20
CA LEU A 18 -11.60 -7.88 10.85
C LEU A 18 -11.00 -7.04 11.98
N ALA A 19 -11.82 -6.24 12.68
CA ALA A 19 -11.39 -5.49 13.86
C ALA A 19 -10.99 -6.43 15.01
N ASP A 20 -11.77 -7.49 15.27
CA ASP A 20 -11.46 -8.50 16.29
C ASP A 20 -10.16 -9.26 15.97
N LEU A 21 -9.84 -9.44 14.68
CA LEU A 21 -8.58 -10.01 14.21
C LEU A 21 -7.39 -9.02 14.29
N GLY A 22 -7.64 -7.77 14.66
CA GLY A 22 -6.64 -6.73 14.89
C GLY A 22 -6.37 -5.80 13.70
N ALA A 23 -7.19 -5.81 12.65
CA ALA A 23 -7.05 -4.88 11.52
C ALA A 23 -7.63 -3.49 11.85
N THR A 24 -7.08 -2.45 11.24
CA THR A 24 -7.66 -1.10 11.30
C THR A 24 -8.71 -0.96 10.19
N VAL A 25 -9.98 -1.04 10.55
CA VAL A 25 -11.09 -0.97 9.60
C VAL A 25 -11.40 0.48 9.25
N MET A 26 -11.31 0.80 7.95
CA MET A 26 -11.51 2.14 7.43
C MET A 26 -12.97 2.34 7.00
N PRO A 27 -13.55 3.54 7.18
CA PRO A 27 -14.95 3.82 6.85
C PRO A 27 -15.20 4.03 5.35
N ALA A 28 -14.16 4.32 4.56
CA ALA A 28 -14.24 4.53 3.13
C ALA A 28 -13.02 3.90 2.44
N LEU A 29 -13.21 3.48 1.20
CA LEU A 29 -12.12 3.05 0.34
C LEU A 29 -11.27 4.26 -0.06
N ASP A 30 -9.97 4.16 0.13
CA ASP A 30 -8.98 5.13 -0.31
C ASP A 30 -7.82 4.37 -0.95
N THR A 31 -7.05 5.08 -1.78
CA THR A 31 -5.77 4.63 -2.29
C THR A 31 -4.87 4.12 -1.17
N GLY A 32 -4.39 2.88 -1.25
CA GLY A 32 -3.49 2.30 -0.25
C GLY A 32 -4.15 1.50 0.87
N ILE A 33 -5.48 1.39 0.87
CA ILE A 33 -6.23 0.51 1.77
C ILE A 33 -6.56 -0.78 1.01
N ILE A 34 -6.51 -1.93 1.70
CA ILE A 34 -6.98 -3.20 1.11
C ILE A 34 -8.49 -3.14 1.02
N ASN A 35 -9.04 -3.27 -0.19
CA ASN A 35 -10.46 -3.50 -0.36
C ASN A 35 -10.76 -4.98 -0.07
N PHE A 36 -11.40 -5.25 1.05
CA PHE A 36 -11.81 -6.59 1.42
C PHE A 36 -12.87 -7.15 0.49
N ASP A 37 -13.73 -6.29 -0.05
CA ASP A 37 -14.83 -6.71 -0.92
C ASP A 37 -14.33 -7.22 -2.28
N ASP A 38 -13.13 -6.80 -2.69
CA ASP A 38 -12.45 -7.30 -3.90
C ASP A 38 -11.70 -8.61 -3.65
N LEU A 39 -11.54 -9.03 -2.39
CA LEU A 39 -11.00 -10.33 -2.06
C LEU A 39 -12.13 -11.33 -2.30
N GLU A 40 -12.05 -12.07 -3.42
CA GLU A 40 -13.02 -13.10 -3.82
C GLU A 40 -13.05 -14.26 -2.82
N LEU A 41 -13.59 -14.02 -1.62
CA LEU A 41 -13.66 -14.99 -0.55
C LEU A 41 -14.77 -15.99 -0.87
N GLY A 42 -14.43 -17.28 -0.83
CA GLY A 42 -15.39 -18.36 -0.92
C GLY A 42 -16.46 -18.28 0.18
N LYS A 43 -17.50 -19.11 0.07
CA LYS A 43 -18.56 -19.15 1.10
C LYS A 43 -17.99 -19.71 2.41
N CYS A 44 -17.85 -18.83 3.41
CA CYS A 44 -17.43 -19.13 4.79
C CYS A 44 -15.93 -19.45 4.98
N PRO A 45 -15.01 -18.49 4.75
CA PRO A 45 -13.60 -18.71 5.03
C PRO A 45 -13.36 -18.87 6.54
N THR A 46 -12.52 -19.81 6.91
CA THR A 46 -12.00 -19.94 8.28
C THR A 46 -11.13 -18.72 8.63
N PRO A 47 -10.93 -18.40 9.92
CA PRO A 47 -10.04 -17.29 10.31
C PRO A 47 -8.62 -17.42 9.74
N MET A 48 -8.14 -18.64 9.50
CA MET A 48 -6.81 -18.89 8.95
C MET A 48 -6.75 -18.65 7.43
N GLU A 49 -7.77 -19.04 6.69
CA GLU A 49 -7.91 -18.72 5.27
C GLU A 49 -8.05 -17.22 5.06
N LEU A 50 -8.88 -16.57 5.88
CA LEU A 50 -9.06 -15.12 5.86
C LEU A 50 -7.72 -14.40 6.07
N LYS A 51 -6.95 -14.83 7.07
CA LYS A 51 -5.61 -14.31 7.32
C LYS A 51 -4.69 -14.53 6.12
N SER A 52 -4.71 -15.73 5.51
CA SER A 52 -3.87 -16.04 4.35
C SER A 52 -4.20 -15.15 3.16
N VAL A 53 -5.47 -14.95 2.85
CA VAL A 53 -5.92 -14.12 1.72
C VAL A 53 -5.54 -12.66 1.95
N ILE A 54 -5.73 -12.14 3.16
CA ILE A 54 -5.36 -10.76 3.49
C ILE A 54 -3.83 -10.57 3.44
N LEU A 55 -3.06 -11.54 3.96
CA LEU A 55 -1.60 -11.48 3.88
C LEU A 55 -1.10 -11.62 2.44
N ALA A 56 -1.74 -12.41 1.60
CA ALA A 56 -1.44 -12.50 0.18
C ALA A 56 -1.76 -11.17 -0.54
N ALA A 57 -2.88 -10.51 -0.19
CA ALA A 57 -3.20 -9.18 -0.71
C ALA A 57 -2.21 -8.09 -0.24
N CYS A 58 -1.60 -8.28 0.93
CA CYS A 58 -0.48 -7.46 1.41
C CYS A 58 0.86 -7.82 0.75
N ASP A 59 1.00 -9.02 0.19
CA ASP A 59 2.24 -9.44 -0.43
C ASP A 59 2.43 -8.68 -1.75
N ASN A 60 3.50 -7.91 -1.79
CA ASN A 60 3.86 -7.13 -2.95
C ASN A 60 5.08 -7.72 -3.68
N SER A 61 5.48 -8.95 -3.35
CA SER A 61 6.63 -9.64 -3.94
C SER A 61 6.57 -9.65 -5.47
N GLU A 62 5.43 -10.04 -6.06
CA GLU A 62 5.23 -10.04 -7.51
C GLU A 62 5.29 -8.62 -8.11
N THR A 63 4.68 -7.64 -7.43
CA THR A 63 4.70 -6.24 -7.87
C THR A 63 6.13 -5.68 -7.83
N LEU A 64 6.90 -5.98 -6.78
CA LEU A 64 8.29 -5.59 -6.67
C LEU A 64 9.16 -6.28 -7.73
N TYR A 65 8.91 -7.56 -8.02
CA TYR A 65 9.59 -8.25 -9.10
C TYR A 65 9.29 -7.61 -10.46
N ALA A 66 8.04 -7.22 -10.72
CA ALA A 66 7.65 -6.53 -11.95
C ALA A 66 8.33 -5.15 -12.09
N ILE A 67 8.53 -4.44 -10.98
CA ILE A 67 9.19 -3.12 -10.97
C ILE A 67 10.71 -3.24 -11.12
N PHE A 68 11.34 -4.14 -10.36
CA PHE A 68 12.80 -4.22 -10.23
C PHE A 68 13.44 -5.29 -11.12
N GLY A 69 12.67 -6.21 -11.70
CA GLY A 69 13.16 -7.36 -12.47
C GLY A 69 13.88 -8.42 -11.63
N GLN A 70 13.90 -8.25 -10.30
CA GLN A 70 14.56 -9.14 -9.35
C GLN A 70 13.89 -9.07 -7.98
N ASN A 71 14.05 -10.14 -7.19
CA ASN A 71 13.57 -10.19 -5.81
C ASN A 71 14.26 -9.10 -4.98
N THR A 72 13.53 -8.01 -4.72
CA THR A 72 14.05 -6.83 -4.03
C THR A 72 13.32 -6.65 -2.72
N VAL A 73 14.07 -6.56 -1.63
CA VAL A 73 13.53 -6.23 -0.31
C VAL A 73 13.78 -4.75 -0.05
N LEU A 74 12.70 -4.02 0.22
CA LEU A 74 12.73 -2.60 0.58
C LEU A 74 12.19 -2.42 2.01
N PRO A 75 12.62 -1.36 2.72
CA PRO A 75 11.93 -0.90 3.92
C PRO A 75 10.43 -0.69 3.67
N HIS A 76 9.61 -0.83 4.71
CA HIS A 76 8.15 -0.82 4.61
C HIS A 76 7.58 0.41 3.87
N ILE A 77 7.98 1.62 4.28
CA ILE A 77 7.53 2.87 3.65
C ILE A 77 7.96 2.95 2.17
N GLN A 78 9.20 2.52 1.86
CA GLN A 78 9.69 2.52 0.49
C GLN A 78 8.92 1.53 -0.39
N THR A 79 8.59 0.35 0.14
CA THR A 79 7.75 -0.64 -0.52
C THR A 79 6.38 -0.05 -0.84
N GLN A 80 5.73 0.56 0.15
CA GLN A 80 4.41 1.16 -0.03
C GLN A 80 4.41 2.24 -1.11
N ILE A 81 5.38 3.16 -1.09
CA ILE A 81 5.50 4.22 -2.11
C ILE A 81 5.61 3.61 -3.51
N VAL A 82 6.55 2.69 -3.70
CA VAL A 82 6.85 2.11 -5.01
C VAL A 82 5.65 1.31 -5.55
N VAL A 83 5.03 0.49 -4.70
CA VAL A 83 3.83 -0.29 -5.05
C VAL A 83 2.66 0.63 -5.40
N MET A 84 2.40 1.68 -4.61
CA MET A 84 1.31 2.60 -4.86
C MET A 84 1.50 3.35 -6.18
N LEU A 85 2.72 3.86 -6.43
CA LEU A 85 3.06 4.54 -7.68
C LEU A 85 2.94 3.61 -8.90
N TYR A 86 3.27 2.33 -8.74
CA TYR A 86 3.11 1.34 -9.81
C TYR A 86 1.64 1.05 -10.10
N LYS A 87 0.83 0.74 -9.08
CA LYS A 87 -0.59 0.38 -9.23
C LYS A 87 -1.43 1.52 -9.78
N THR A 88 -1.10 2.77 -9.45
CA THR A 88 -1.87 3.96 -9.85
C THR A 88 -1.33 4.65 -11.11
N GLY A 89 -0.11 4.34 -11.54
CA GLY A 89 0.59 5.04 -12.63
C GLY A 89 1.09 6.44 -12.25
N GLY A 90 0.69 6.98 -11.10
CA GLY A 90 1.20 8.22 -10.54
C GLY A 90 0.25 8.86 -9.54
N MET A 91 0.80 9.60 -8.58
CA MET A 91 0.04 10.21 -7.49
C MET A 91 0.60 11.58 -7.11
N SER A 92 -0.26 12.50 -6.68
CA SER A 92 0.20 13.72 -6.02
C SER A 92 0.81 13.40 -4.66
N ILE A 93 1.61 14.34 -4.12
CA ILE A 93 2.17 14.17 -2.77
C ILE A 93 1.08 14.05 -1.69
N GLY A 94 -0.06 14.75 -1.86
CA GLY A 94 -1.19 14.66 -0.95
C GLY A 94 -1.83 13.27 -0.96
N GLN A 95 -2.00 12.69 -2.16
CA GLN A 95 -2.51 11.32 -2.32
C GLN A 95 -1.57 10.28 -1.71
N LEU A 96 -0.26 10.41 -1.93
CA LEU A 96 0.74 9.54 -1.29
C LEU A 96 0.67 9.60 0.23
N LYS A 97 0.52 10.80 0.80
CA LYS A 97 0.39 10.98 2.25
C LYS A 97 -0.87 10.30 2.79
N SER A 98 -2.02 10.58 2.19
CA SER A 98 -3.30 9.95 2.58
C SER A 98 -3.23 8.43 2.53
N ALA A 99 -2.63 7.89 1.46
CA ALA A 99 -2.47 6.46 1.27
C ALA A 99 -1.58 5.81 2.35
N LEU A 100 -0.53 6.52 2.78
CA LEU A 100 0.33 6.10 3.89
C LEU A 100 -0.27 6.36 5.28
N GLY A 101 -1.48 6.94 5.35
CA GLY A 101 -2.19 7.21 6.61
C GLY A 101 -1.81 8.52 7.28
N TYR A 102 -1.12 9.41 6.57
CA TYR A 102 -0.84 10.76 7.03
C TYR A 102 -1.94 11.72 6.57
N ALA A 103 -2.19 12.77 7.35
CA ALA A 103 -3.00 13.88 6.87
C ALA A 103 -2.31 14.56 5.67
N PRO A 104 -3.04 14.94 4.62
CA PRO A 104 -2.47 15.42 3.35
C PRO A 104 -1.62 16.70 3.53
N ASP A 105 -2.01 17.55 4.48
CA ASP A 105 -1.36 18.85 4.73
C ASP A 105 -0.17 18.77 5.71
N VAL A 106 0.08 17.60 6.31
CA VAL A 106 1.18 17.44 7.28
C VAL A 106 2.50 17.22 6.54
N SER A 107 3.54 17.98 6.91
CA SER A 107 4.89 17.75 6.41
C SER A 107 5.39 16.39 6.93
N THR A 108 5.90 15.55 6.02
CA THR A 108 6.28 14.18 6.34
C THR A 108 7.73 13.95 5.92
N HIS A 109 8.65 14.34 6.79
CA HIS A 109 10.08 14.10 6.60
C HIS A 109 10.40 12.63 6.30
N ALA A 110 9.64 11.69 6.86
CA ALA A 110 9.79 10.27 6.57
C ALA A 110 9.52 9.92 5.09
N LEU A 111 8.49 10.52 4.48
CA LEU A 111 8.13 10.32 3.08
C LEU A 111 9.20 10.92 2.15
N ASP A 112 9.59 12.16 2.40
CA ASP A 112 10.62 12.84 1.61
C ASP A 112 11.96 12.11 1.69
N THR A 113 12.33 11.65 2.89
CA THR A 113 13.54 10.85 3.10
C THR A 113 13.48 9.52 2.36
N ALA A 114 12.35 8.82 2.40
CA ALA A 114 12.17 7.56 1.69
C ALA A 114 12.29 7.74 0.17
N ILE A 115 11.66 8.78 -0.40
CA ILE A 115 11.76 9.11 -1.82
C ILE A 115 13.20 9.47 -2.19
N TYR A 116 13.88 10.26 -1.35
CA TYR A 116 15.28 10.62 -1.54
C TYR A 116 16.18 9.38 -1.57
N GLN A 117 16.03 8.47 -0.60
CA GLN A 117 16.81 7.22 -0.52
C GLN A 117 16.57 6.32 -1.74
N LEU A 118 15.33 6.22 -2.22
CA LEU A 118 15.01 5.47 -3.43
C LEU A 118 15.70 6.06 -4.67
N ARG A 119 15.68 7.39 -4.82
CA ARG A 119 16.39 8.10 -5.90
C ARG A 119 17.92 7.97 -5.81
N GLN A 120 18.47 7.89 -4.61
CA GLN A 120 19.90 7.66 -4.42
C GLN A 120 20.29 6.24 -4.82
N LYS A 121 19.49 5.25 -4.41
CA LYS A 121 19.80 3.83 -4.65
C LYS A 121 19.58 3.40 -6.11
N TYR A 122 18.50 3.86 -6.74
CA TYR A 122 18.07 3.41 -8.08
C TYR A 122 18.19 4.50 -9.15
N GLY A 123 18.78 5.64 -8.80
CA GLY A 123 18.96 6.78 -9.71
C GLY A 123 17.83 7.81 -9.65
N ARG A 124 18.16 9.07 -9.98
CA ARG A 124 17.22 10.20 -9.91
C ARG A 124 15.98 10.00 -10.80
N GLY A 125 16.11 9.23 -11.88
CA GLY A 125 15.04 8.93 -12.82
C GLY A 125 14.05 7.87 -12.33
N PHE A 126 14.36 7.14 -11.25
CA PHE A 126 13.52 6.04 -10.75
C PHE A 126 12.18 6.53 -10.20
N ILE A 127 12.17 7.63 -9.45
CA ILE A 127 10.94 8.33 -9.04
C ILE A 127 10.95 9.71 -9.69
N LYS A 128 10.07 9.93 -10.67
CA LYS A 128 9.91 11.21 -11.34
C LYS A 128 8.84 12.02 -10.64
N ASN A 129 9.03 13.34 -10.57
CA ASN A 129 7.98 14.29 -10.20
C ASN A 129 7.79 15.23 -11.38
N ILE A 130 6.62 15.18 -12.01
CA ILE A 130 6.24 16.03 -13.14
C ILE A 130 4.99 16.78 -12.72
N ASN A 131 5.07 18.12 -12.62
CA ASN A 131 3.96 18.98 -12.22
C ASN A 131 3.27 18.58 -10.90
N GLY A 132 4.04 18.08 -9.93
CA GLY A 132 3.52 17.66 -8.61
C GLY A 132 3.00 16.23 -8.56
N VAL A 133 3.04 15.49 -9.68
CA VAL A 133 2.67 14.07 -9.76
C VAL A 133 3.92 13.22 -9.74
N TYR A 134 4.03 12.37 -8.71
CA TYR A 134 5.07 11.38 -8.55
C TYR A 134 4.70 10.13 -9.34
N SER A 135 5.65 9.55 -10.06
CA SER A 135 5.48 8.31 -10.84
C SER A 135 6.78 7.51 -10.87
N LEU A 136 6.69 6.21 -11.14
CA LEU A 136 7.87 5.39 -11.40
C LEU A 136 8.41 5.67 -12.80
N GLY A 137 9.73 5.88 -12.89
CA GLY A 137 10.45 5.82 -14.15
C GLY A 137 10.88 4.38 -14.48
N LYS A 138 11.48 4.21 -15.67
CA LYS A 138 12.17 2.97 -16.01
C LYS A 138 13.49 2.90 -15.23
N LEU A 139 13.80 1.72 -14.68
CA LEU A 139 15.13 1.37 -14.18
C LEU A 139 16.12 1.22 -15.33
#